data_AF-A0A7K2YVD5-F1
#
_entry.id   AF-A0A7K2YVD5-F1
#
_cell.length_a   1.000
_cell.length_b   1.000
_cell.length_c   1.000
_cell.angle_alpha   90.00
_cell.angle_beta   90.00
_cell.angle_gamma   90.00
#
_symmetry.space_group_name_H-M   'P 1'
#
loop_
_entity.id
_entity.type
_entity.pdbx_description
1 polymer ?
#
loop_
_entity_poly.entity_id
_entity_poly.type
_entity_poly.pdbx_seq_one_letter_code
_entity_poly.pdbx_strand_id
1 'polypeptide(L)'
;MSTVSPPPARRRLLRRSGAVFACSAVLFGAACPPLGAVEADWKVVTLAGTGVPGSAGDGGPGVAAQLNAPAGIVWDAAGNLYIADAREHRVRRLSPNGSIATIAGTGAAGFAGDGGPATAARLSSPRGLAVGPAGELYIADQGNGRVRKVDSVGVITTFAGGGSGRFGGF
;
A
#
# COMPACT_ATOMS: atom_id res chain seq x y z
N MET A 1 -57.76 15.00 -38.44
CA MET A 1 -58.00 14.45 -37.09
C MET A 1 -57.18 13.18 -36.97
N SER A 2 -55.97 13.28 -36.42
CA SER A 2 -54.99 12.19 -36.37
C SER A 2 -54.60 11.95 -34.91
N THR A 3 -54.89 10.77 -34.39
CA THR A 3 -54.61 10.36 -33.01
C THR A 3 -53.20 9.80 -32.90
N VAL A 4 -52.34 10.49 -32.15
CA VAL A 4 -50.98 10.06 -31.83
C VAL A 4 -51.02 9.01 -30.71
N SER A 5 -50.45 7.83 -30.96
CA SER A 5 -50.30 6.74 -29.98
C SER A 5 -49.19 7.05 -28.97
N PRO A 6 -49.33 6.72 -27.67
CA PRO A 6 -48.30 6.97 -26.68
C PRO A 6 -47.10 6.00 -26.83
N PRO A 7 -45.87 6.44 -26.46
CA PRO A 7 -44.67 5.63 -26.55
C PRO A 7 -44.58 4.55 -25.45
N PRO A 8 -43.91 3.40 -25.70
CA PRO A 8 -43.83 2.30 -24.74
C PRO A 8 -42.90 2.60 -23.56
N ALA A 9 -43.28 2.09 -22.39
CA ALA A 9 -42.57 2.23 -21.12
C ALA A 9 -41.16 1.58 -21.15
N ARG A 10 -40.13 2.35 -20.80
CA ARG A 10 -38.74 1.86 -20.69
C ARG A 10 -38.55 1.08 -19.38
N ARG A 11 -38.39 -0.24 -19.47
CA ARG A 11 -37.97 -1.09 -18.33
C ARG A 11 -36.51 -0.78 -17.96
N ARG A 12 -36.30 -0.44 -16.68
CA ARG A 12 -35.00 -0.18 -16.06
C ARG A 12 -34.22 -1.50 -15.91
N LEU A 13 -33.21 -1.72 -16.75
CA LEU A 13 -32.28 -2.85 -16.62
C LEU A 13 -31.30 -2.59 -15.46
N LEU A 14 -31.35 -3.43 -14.41
CA LEU A 14 -30.23 -3.57 -13.48
C LEU A 14 -29.08 -4.27 -14.23
N ARG A 15 -27.92 -3.60 -14.34
CA ARG A 15 -26.68 -4.21 -14.84
C ARG A 15 -26.13 -5.14 -13.75
N ARG A 16 -26.32 -6.46 -13.92
CA ARG A 16 -25.45 -7.45 -13.29
C ARG A 16 -24.37 -7.84 -14.29
N SER A 17 -23.14 -7.49 -13.97
CA SER A 17 -21.93 -7.88 -14.68
C SER A 17 -21.77 -9.40 -14.57
N GLY A 18 -21.86 -10.10 -15.69
CA GLY A 18 -21.57 -11.52 -15.82
C GLY A 18 -21.22 -11.79 -17.27
N ALA A 19 -19.94 -12.09 -17.52
CA ALA A 19 -19.43 -12.35 -18.85
C ALA A 19 -20.13 -13.56 -19.47
N VAL A 20 -20.70 -13.37 -20.66
CA VAL A 20 -21.26 -14.43 -21.49
C VAL A 20 -20.17 -14.83 -22.49
N PHE A 21 -19.50 -15.96 -22.26
CA PHE A 21 -18.87 -16.71 -23.34
C PHE A 21 -19.87 -17.73 -23.85
N ALA A 22 -20.19 -17.65 -25.13
CA ALA A 22 -21.13 -18.52 -25.80
C ALA A 22 -20.58 -19.96 -25.90
N CYS A 23 -21.41 -20.95 -25.63
CA CYS A 23 -21.24 -22.29 -26.15
C CYS A 23 -22.56 -22.68 -26.83
N SER A 24 -22.57 -22.68 -28.16
CA SER A 24 -23.68 -23.21 -28.95
C SER A 24 -23.30 -24.64 -29.34
N ALA A 25 -23.92 -25.61 -28.67
CA ALA A 25 -24.01 -26.98 -29.14
C ALA A 25 -25.29 -27.61 -28.55
N VAL A 26 -26.06 -28.22 -29.44
CA VAL A 26 -27.38 -28.80 -29.20
C VAL A 26 -27.26 -30.32 -29.10
N LEU A 27 -28.05 -30.92 -28.20
CA LEU A 27 -28.53 -32.31 -28.12
C LEU A 27 -27.62 -33.44 -27.53
N PHE A 28 -28.22 -34.11 -26.54
CA PHE A 28 -27.92 -35.40 -25.88
C PHE A 28 -26.73 -35.49 -24.88
N GLY A 29 -27.07 -35.43 -23.59
CA GLY A 29 -26.71 -36.51 -22.66
C GLY A 29 -25.38 -36.48 -21.92
N ALA A 30 -24.65 -35.35 -21.88
CA ALA A 30 -23.54 -35.18 -20.95
C ALA A 30 -23.89 -34.07 -19.95
N ALA A 31 -23.95 -34.42 -18.66
CA ALA A 31 -24.01 -33.43 -17.61
C ALA A 31 -22.85 -32.44 -17.80
N CYS A 32 -23.16 -31.14 -17.81
CA CYS A 32 -22.16 -30.10 -17.66
C CYS A 32 -21.32 -30.49 -16.43
N PRO A 33 -20.00 -30.75 -16.55
CA PRO A 33 -19.18 -30.94 -15.36
C PRO A 33 -19.44 -29.71 -14.49
N PRO A 34 -19.74 -29.86 -13.18
CA PRO A 34 -19.94 -28.70 -12.33
C PRO A 34 -18.72 -27.83 -12.56
N LEU A 35 -18.94 -26.58 -12.99
CA LEU A 35 -17.90 -25.58 -13.07
C LEU A 35 -17.22 -25.62 -11.71
N GLY A 36 -16.05 -26.25 -11.65
CA GLY A 36 -15.31 -26.40 -10.43
C GLY A 36 -15.13 -24.99 -9.92
N ALA A 37 -15.81 -24.67 -8.83
CA ALA A 37 -15.53 -23.48 -8.09
C ALA A 37 -14.06 -23.61 -7.71
N VAL A 38 -13.19 -22.91 -8.43
CA VAL A 38 -11.93 -22.47 -7.85
C VAL A 38 -12.35 -21.50 -6.75
N GLU A 39 -12.79 -22.07 -5.63
CA GLU A 39 -12.86 -21.34 -4.38
C GLU A 39 -11.41 -20.92 -4.15
N ALA A 40 -11.15 -19.63 -4.31
CA ALA A 40 -9.86 -19.10 -3.93
C ALA A 40 -9.75 -19.37 -2.43
N ASP A 41 -8.97 -20.38 -2.08
CA ASP A 41 -8.54 -20.63 -0.70
C ASP A 41 -7.77 -19.40 -0.25
N TRP A 42 -8.50 -18.48 0.38
CA TRP A 42 -7.92 -17.26 0.89
C TRP A 42 -7.07 -17.67 2.09
N LYS A 43 -5.75 -17.66 1.89
CA LYS A 43 -4.78 -18.00 2.94
C LYS A 43 -4.14 -16.72 3.45
N VAL A 44 -4.24 -16.50 4.76
CA VAL A 44 -3.44 -15.47 5.43
C VAL A 44 -2.03 -16.01 5.63
N VAL A 45 -1.03 -15.25 5.21
CA VAL A 45 0.39 -15.56 5.40
C VAL A 45 1.10 -14.38 6.03
N THR A 46 2.04 -14.67 6.93
CA THR A 46 2.91 -13.65 7.52
C THR A 46 4.06 -13.37 6.56
N LEU A 47 4.20 -12.10 6.14
CA LEU A 47 5.32 -11.65 5.31
C LEU A 47 6.46 -11.07 6.16
N ALA A 48 6.13 -10.38 7.24
CA ALA A 48 7.09 -9.86 8.20
C ALA A 48 6.49 -9.76 9.61
N GLY A 49 7.35 -9.90 10.64
CA GLY A 49 6.96 -9.78 12.03
C GLY A 49 6.89 -11.13 12.76
N THR A 50 7.46 -11.17 13.97
CA THR A 50 7.35 -12.31 14.90
C THR A 50 6.18 -12.19 15.89
N GLY A 51 5.53 -11.02 15.94
CA GLY A 51 4.55 -10.66 16.97
C GLY A 51 5.16 -10.08 18.25
N VAL A 52 6.50 -10.05 18.37
CA VAL A 52 7.20 -9.37 19.47
C VAL A 52 7.55 -7.94 19.06
N PRO A 53 7.15 -6.91 19.84
CA PRO A 53 7.53 -5.53 19.58
C PRO A 53 9.04 -5.31 19.61
N GLY A 54 9.57 -4.56 18.65
CA GLY A 54 10.96 -4.16 18.56
C GLY A 54 11.38 -3.90 17.12
N SER A 55 12.69 -3.70 16.90
CA SER A 55 13.26 -3.40 15.58
C SER A 55 14.38 -4.36 15.14
N ALA A 56 14.58 -5.47 15.84
CA ALA A 56 15.59 -6.47 15.48
C ALA A 56 15.28 -7.18 14.15
N GLY A 57 16.30 -7.79 13.54
CA GLY A 57 16.16 -8.65 12.36
C GLY A 57 16.54 -8.01 11.02
N ASP A 58 17.07 -6.79 11.00
CA ASP A 58 17.60 -6.19 9.76
C ASP A 58 18.71 -7.06 9.15
N GLY A 59 18.63 -7.25 7.83
CA GLY A 59 19.49 -8.15 7.05
C GLY A 59 19.06 -9.62 7.06
N GLY A 60 18.07 -9.99 7.88
CA GLY A 60 17.51 -11.34 7.97
C GLY A 60 16.15 -11.50 7.30
N PRO A 61 15.54 -12.69 7.40
CA PRO A 61 14.20 -12.96 6.90
C PRO A 61 13.15 -12.09 7.61
N GLY A 62 12.25 -11.46 6.86
CA GLY A 62 11.21 -10.60 7.40
C GLY A 62 10.31 -11.28 8.42
N VAL A 63 9.99 -12.56 8.21
CA VAL A 63 9.18 -13.37 9.15
C VAL A 63 9.85 -13.57 10.52
N ALA A 64 11.16 -13.38 10.61
CA ALA A 64 11.93 -13.46 11.85
C ALA A 64 12.22 -12.07 12.45
N ALA A 65 11.82 -10.98 11.79
CA ALA A 65 12.07 -9.62 12.24
C ALA A 65 11.03 -9.15 13.25
N GLN A 66 11.44 -8.23 14.12
CA GLN A 66 10.52 -7.55 15.02
C GLN A 66 10.00 -6.27 14.37
N LEU A 67 8.72 -5.99 14.61
CA LEU A 67 8.01 -4.77 14.20
C LEU A 67 7.18 -4.29 15.40
N ASN A 68 7.05 -2.99 15.57
CA ASN A 68 6.29 -2.39 16.67
C ASN A 68 5.19 -1.44 16.15
N ALA A 69 3.95 -1.91 16.23
CA ALA A 69 2.77 -1.22 15.71
C ALA A 69 2.93 -0.78 14.23
N PRO A 70 3.12 -1.73 13.29
CA PRO A 70 3.14 -1.41 11.86
C PRO A 70 1.82 -0.73 11.46
N ALA A 71 1.89 0.49 10.91
CA ALA A 71 0.72 1.35 10.73
C ALA A 71 0.30 1.56 9.27
N GLY A 72 1.19 1.30 8.33
CA GLY A 72 0.93 1.48 6.91
C GLY A 72 1.92 0.67 6.07
N ILE A 73 1.46 0.25 4.89
CA ILE A 73 2.25 -0.51 3.94
C ILE A 73 2.05 0.00 2.52
N VAL A 74 3.06 -0.16 1.67
CA VAL A 74 2.96 0.12 0.23
C VAL A 74 3.93 -0.78 -0.55
N TRP A 75 3.50 -1.24 -1.72
CA TRP A 75 4.35 -1.97 -2.66
C TRP A 75 4.92 -1.01 -3.70
N ASP A 76 6.17 -1.23 -4.10
CA ASP A 76 6.71 -0.61 -5.32
C ASP A 76 6.54 -1.53 -6.56
N ALA A 77 6.90 -1.01 -7.73
CA ALA A 77 6.84 -1.75 -8.99
C ALA A 77 7.85 -2.91 -9.08
N ALA A 78 8.87 -2.92 -8.22
CA ALA A 78 9.87 -3.99 -8.14
C ALA A 78 9.45 -5.12 -7.17
N GLY A 79 8.31 -4.98 -6.49
CA GLY A 79 7.82 -5.94 -5.52
C GLY A 79 8.45 -5.81 -4.14
N ASN A 80 9.07 -4.68 -3.80
CA ASN A 80 9.43 -4.39 -2.41
C ASN A 80 8.19 -3.92 -1.64
N LEU A 81 8.03 -4.42 -0.41
CA LEU A 81 7.02 -3.95 0.53
C LEU A 81 7.66 -3.00 1.53
N TYR A 82 7.19 -1.77 1.58
CA TYR A 82 7.58 -0.78 2.58
C TYR A 82 6.58 -0.82 3.74
N ILE A 83 7.09 -0.73 4.96
CA ILE A 83 6.33 -0.89 6.20
C ILE A 83 6.68 0.28 7.13
N ALA A 84 5.67 1.03 7.55
CA ALA A 84 5.84 2.08 8.55
C ALA A 84 5.81 1.45 9.95
N ASP A 85 6.98 1.34 10.57
CA ASP A 85 7.19 0.77 11.90
C ASP A 85 7.03 1.89 12.94
N ALA A 86 5.77 2.19 13.27
CA ALA A 86 5.40 3.48 13.85
C ALA A 86 6.00 3.71 15.24
N ARG A 87 6.00 2.69 16.10
CA ARG A 87 6.56 2.82 17.45
C ARG A 87 8.07 2.67 17.49
N GLU A 88 8.68 2.16 16.42
CA GLU A 88 10.14 2.19 16.23
C GLU A 88 10.62 3.42 15.45
N HIS A 89 9.75 4.38 15.10
CA HIS A 89 10.16 5.60 14.39
C HIS A 89 10.97 5.33 13.11
N ARG A 90 10.62 4.24 12.40
CA ARG A 90 11.34 3.74 11.23
C ARG A 90 10.40 3.41 10.09
N VAL A 91 10.96 3.38 8.88
CA VAL A 91 10.35 2.70 7.74
C VAL A 91 11.27 1.56 7.34
N ARG A 92 10.68 0.37 7.25
CA ARG A 92 11.35 -0.89 6.91
C ARG A 92 10.96 -1.28 5.48
N ARG A 93 11.86 -1.94 4.75
CA ARG A 93 11.61 -2.52 3.43
C ARG A 93 11.82 -4.02 3.50
N LEU A 94 10.84 -4.78 3.04
CA LEU A 94 10.94 -6.20 2.77
C LEU A 94 11.13 -6.39 1.26
N SER A 95 12.25 -6.98 0.84
CA SER A 95 12.50 -7.28 -0.57
C SER A 95 11.76 -8.54 -1.04
N PRO A 96 11.60 -8.74 -2.37
CA PRO A 96 10.96 -9.93 -2.93
C PRO A 96 11.57 -11.26 -2.49
N ASN A 97 12.86 -11.26 -2.12
CA ASN A 97 13.55 -12.44 -1.57
C ASN A 97 13.26 -12.68 -0.08
N GLY A 98 12.42 -11.87 0.55
CA GLY A 98 12.04 -11.97 1.95
C GLY A 98 13.02 -11.35 2.96
N SER A 99 14.05 -10.61 2.54
CA SER A 99 14.95 -9.91 3.47
C SER A 99 14.36 -8.58 3.93
N ILE A 100 14.44 -8.26 5.22
CA ILE A 100 14.03 -6.95 5.75
C ILE A 100 15.22 -6.03 6.00
N ALA A 101 15.04 -4.72 5.83
CA ALA A 101 16.02 -3.71 6.22
C ALA A 101 15.35 -2.38 6.58
N THR A 102 15.95 -1.60 7.47
CA THR A 102 15.57 -0.19 7.69
C THR A 102 16.02 0.68 6.52
N ILE A 103 15.10 1.44 5.93
CA ILE A 103 15.40 2.37 4.82
C ILE A 103 15.28 3.85 5.22
N ALA A 104 14.61 4.15 6.33
CA ALA A 104 14.52 5.49 6.88
C ALA A 104 14.26 5.45 8.39
N GLY A 105 14.80 6.43 9.11
CA GLY A 105 14.64 6.53 10.56
C GLY A 105 15.76 5.84 11.34
N THR A 106 16.17 6.46 12.45
CA THR A 106 17.21 5.92 13.35
C THR A 106 16.64 5.05 14.48
N GLY A 107 15.33 5.10 14.74
CA GLY A 107 14.75 4.57 15.98
C GLY A 107 14.39 5.64 17.00
N ALA A 108 15.06 6.80 16.94
CA ALA A 108 14.79 7.91 17.84
C ALA A 108 13.72 8.85 17.26
N ALA A 109 12.68 9.10 18.05
CA ALA A 109 11.66 10.09 17.73
C ALA A 109 12.27 11.49 17.53
N GLY A 110 11.83 12.20 16.49
CA GLY A 110 12.16 13.61 16.30
C GLY A 110 12.18 14.01 14.83
N PHE A 111 12.66 15.22 14.56
CA PHE A 111 12.81 15.77 13.21
C PHE A 111 14.25 16.23 12.98
N ALA A 112 14.98 15.51 12.12
CA ALA A 112 16.34 15.85 11.69
C ALA A 112 16.70 15.11 10.39
N GLY A 113 17.83 15.49 9.78
CA GLY A 113 18.46 14.75 8.68
C GLY A 113 17.97 15.07 7.27
N ASP A 114 17.15 16.12 7.08
CA ASP A 114 16.83 16.60 5.73
C ASP A 114 18.09 16.97 4.95
N GLY A 115 18.14 16.56 3.68
CA GLY A 115 19.31 16.70 2.80
C GLY A 115 20.36 15.60 2.98
N GLY A 116 20.21 14.72 3.97
CA GLY A 116 21.13 13.60 4.23
C GLY A 116 20.51 12.22 3.98
N PRO A 117 21.25 11.14 4.30
CA PRO A 117 20.76 9.77 4.17
C PRO A 117 19.52 9.53 5.03
N ALA A 118 18.49 8.92 4.44
CA ALA A 118 17.22 8.65 5.12
C ALA A 118 17.37 7.77 6.37
N THR A 119 18.32 6.83 6.37
CA THR A 119 18.64 5.96 7.52
C THR A 119 19.24 6.72 8.71
N ALA A 120 19.84 7.89 8.48
CA ALA A 120 20.38 8.76 9.52
C ALA A 120 19.35 9.80 10.02
N ALA A 121 18.21 9.92 9.35
CA ALA A 121 17.18 10.89 9.70
C ALA A 121 16.35 10.46 10.91
N ARG A 122 15.79 11.44 11.62
CA ARG A 122 14.81 11.18 12.67
C ARG A 122 13.41 11.37 12.11
N LEU A 123 12.56 10.39 12.40
CA LEU A 123 11.13 10.37 12.12
C LEU A 123 10.37 10.33 13.44
N SER A 124 9.10 10.66 13.43
CA SER A 124 8.23 10.60 14.60
C SER A 124 6.91 9.92 14.23
N SER A 125 6.73 8.66 14.63
CA SER A 125 5.51 7.89 14.39
C SER A 125 5.09 7.89 12.91
N PRO A 126 5.92 7.38 11.98
CA PRO A 126 5.54 7.30 10.58
C PRO A 126 4.29 6.42 10.41
N ARG A 127 3.40 6.78 9.50
CA ARG A 127 2.15 6.02 9.25
C ARG A 127 1.90 5.71 7.79
N GLY A 128 1.24 6.63 7.08
CA GLY A 128 0.94 6.48 5.66
C GLY A 128 2.22 6.48 4.84
N LEU A 129 2.29 5.58 3.86
CA LEU A 129 3.37 5.49 2.89
C LEU A 129 2.79 5.55 1.48
N ALA A 130 3.52 6.15 0.54
CA ALA A 130 3.19 6.12 -0.88
C ALA A 130 4.48 6.07 -1.71
N VAL A 131 4.45 5.33 -2.83
CA VAL A 131 5.59 5.26 -3.77
C VAL A 131 5.25 6.09 -5.01
N GLY A 132 6.17 6.98 -5.37
CA GLY A 132 6.11 7.80 -6.59
C GLY A 132 6.53 7.03 -7.83
N PRO A 133 6.22 7.55 -9.03
CA PRO A 133 6.52 6.88 -10.29
C PRO A 133 8.01 6.74 -10.59
N ALA A 134 8.89 7.56 -9.97
CA ALA A 134 10.34 7.41 -10.10
C ALA A 134 10.95 6.60 -8.93
N GLY A 135 10.12 5.89 -8.16
CA GLY A 135 10.56 5.06 -7.03
C GLY A 135 10.79 5.83 -5.74
N GLU A 136 10.32 7.08 -5.64
CA GLU A 136 10.48 7.85 -4.40
C GLU A 136 9.47 7.40 -3.36
N LEU A 137 9.87 7.40 -2.09
CA LEU A 137 8.99 7.03 -0.99
C LEU A 137 8.54 8.27 -0.22
N TYR A 138 7.24 8.50 -0.20
CA TYR A 138 6.60 9.53 0.60
C TYR A 138 6.14 8.92 1.93
N ILE A 139 6.51 9.57 3.02
CA ILE A 139 6.31 9.12 4.40
C ILE A 139 5.50 10.18 5.12
N ALA A 140 4.31 9.82 5.60
CA ALA A 140 3.58 10.64 6.55
C ALA A 140 4.27 10.54 7.93
N ASP A 141 5.12 11.51 8.21
CA ASP A 141 5.87 11.67 9.45
C ASP A 141 4.97 12.32 10.51
N GLN A 142 3.99 11.54 10.99
CA GLN A 142 2.78 12.03 11.66
C GLN A 142 3.11 12.87 12.90
N GLY A 143 4.00 12.38 13.76
CA GLY A 143 4.37 13.04 15.00
C GLY A 143 5.09 14.37 14.76
N ASN A 144 5.64 14.59 13.56
CA ASN A 144 6.25 15.86 13.17
C ASN A 144 5.30 16.76 12.36
N GLY A 145 4.11 16.27 11.98
CA GLY A 145 3.11 17.00 11.19
C GLY A 145 3.49 17.24 9.73
N ARG A 146 4.20 16.30 9.09
CA ARG A 146 4.82 16.53 7.76
C ARG A 146 4.70 15.33 6.83
N VAL A 147 4.92 15.58 5.54
CA VAL A 147 5.24 14.53 4.56
C VAL A 147 6.72 14.65 4.21
N ARG A 148 7.48 13.58 4.45
CA ARG A 148 8.89 13.46 4.06
C ARG A 148 8.98 12.63 2.78
N LYS A 149 9.94 12.94 1.92
CA LYS A 149 10.23 12.20 0.69
C LYS A 149 11.64 11.60 0.79
N VAL A 150 11.78 10.32 0.50
CA VAL A 150 13.05 9.64 0.26
C VAL A 150 13.18 9.42 -1.24
N ASP A 151 14.24 9.94 -1.85
CA ASP A 151 14.48 9.76 -3.29
C ASP A 151 15.12 8.39 -3.61
N SER A 152 15.35 8.14 -4.91
CA SER A 152 15.91 6.88 -5.41
C SER A 152 17.34 6.62 -4.97
N VAL A 153 18.07 7.64 -4.51
CA VAL A 153 19.44 7.51 -3.96
C VAL A 153 19.47 7.45 -2.44
N GLY A 154 18.29 7.51 -1.79
CA GLY A 154 18.15 7.37 -0.34
C GLY A 154 18.33 8.65 0.44
N VAL A 155 18.21 9.83 -0.18
CA VAL A 155 18.24 11.12 0.50
C VAL A 155 16.82 11.50 0.94
N ILE A 156 16.67 11.96 2.19
CA ILE A 156 15.39 12.42 2.72
C ILE A 156 15.25 13.94 2.67
N THR A 157 14.06 14.42 2.35
CA THR A 157 13.69 15.84 2.38
C THR A 157 12.27 16.02 2.90
N THR A 158 11.92 17.23 3.35
CA THR A 158 10.53 17.59 3.61
C THR A 158 9.84 17.94 2.29
N PHE A 159 8.81 17.18 1.93
CA PHE A 159 7.99 17.42 0.75
C PHE A 159 6.84 18.39 1.03
N ALA A 160 6.20 18.25 2.21
CA ALA A 160 5.12 19.14 2.65
C ALA A 160 5.09 19.26 4.18
N GLY A 161 4.51 20.35 4.70
CA GLY A 161 4.39 20.58 6.15
C GLY A 161 5.60 21.27 6.81
N GLY A 162 6.45 21.95 6.02
CA GLY A 162 7.59 22.73 6.52
C GLY A 162 7.28 24.19 6.90
N GLY A 163 6.03 24.64 6.73
CA GLY A 163 5.64 26.02 6.96
C GLY A 163 5.33 26.30 8.42
N SER A 164 6.10 27.18 9.06
CA SER A 164 5.51 28.15 9.99
C SER A 164 4.34 28.81 9.27
N GLY A 165 3.15 28.82 9.88
CA GLY A 165 1.92 29.28 9.25
C GLY A 165 2.07 30.66 8.62
N ARG A 166 2.32 30.71 7.31
CA ARG A 166 2.04 31.85 6.45
C ARG A 166 0.92 31.41 5.54
N PHE A 167 -0.30 31.66 6.00
CA PHE A 167 -1.42 31.85 5.09
C PHE A 167 -1.09 33.09 4.23
N GLY A 168 -0.44 32.87 3.09
CA GLY A 168 -0.46 33.83 1.98
C GLY A 168 -1.81 33.66 1.28
N GLY A 169 -2.62 34.71 1.33
CA GLY A 169 -4.02 34.69 0.93
C GLY A 169 -4.27 34.37 -0.55
N PHE A 170 -5.53 34.02 -0.79
CA PHE A 170 -6.22 34.32 -2.05
C PHE A 170 -7.06 35.58 -1.83
#